data_AF-A0A1V1X2U8-F1
#
_entry.id   AF-A0A1V1X2U8-F1
#
_cell.length_a   1.000
_cell.length_b   1.000
_cell.length_c   1.000
_cell.angle_alpha   90.00
_cell.angle_beta   90.00
_cell.angle_gamma   90.00
#
_symmetry.space_group_name_H-M   'P 1'
#
loop_
_entity.id
_entity.type
_entity.pdbx_description
1 polymer ?
#
loop_
_entity_poly.entity_id
_entity_poly.type
_entity_poly.pdbx_seq_one_letter_code
_entity_poly.pdbx_strand_id
1 'polypeptide(L)'
;MNWDQIVNKVSPYIVKIETQTGHGTGFLSLYNETKTLCGVATALHVVDHADKWKQPIKIIHHESEEFIFLEDDKRVIYKDYKTDSAVVLFFKDHLPFPKDLVSLLPSQTPIGIGFEVGWLGFPAVAPYDLCFFSGNISARQEYRKAYLIDGVAINGVSGGPVLFSTEAEGVQIVGTVSAYQANRATGEALPGLLIAQDVSHFHDVANHIRSLDDANKKKRELEKVSKQTKNSEQTH
;
A
#
# COMPACT_ATOMS: atom_id res chain seq x y z
N MET A 1 -14.42 -2.20 -18.36
CA MET A 1 -12.99 -2.14 -18.02
C MET A 1 -12.35 -3.50 -18.32
N ASN A 2 -11.11 -3.61 -18.82
CA ASN A 2 -10.50 -4.93 -19.09
C ASN A 2 -9.74 -5.43 -17.86
N TRP A 3 -10.49 -6.02 -16.91
CA TRP A 3 -9.94 -6.39 -15.60
C TRP A 3 -8.82 -7.41 -15.68
N ASP A 4 -8.86 -8.37 -16.60
CA ASP A 4 -7.78 -9.36 -16.78
C ASP A 4 -6.42 -8.68 -17.02
N GLN A 5 -6.37 -7.70 -17.94
CA GLN A 5 -5.14 -6.95 -18.22
C GLN A 5 -4.68 -6.11 -17.03
N ILE A 6 -5.63 -5.53 -16.29
CA ILE A 6 -5.33 -4.73 -15.09
C ILE A 6 -4.75 -5.62 -13.99
N VAL A 7 -5.36 -6.78 -13.75
CA VAL A 7 -4.89 -7.76 -12.76
C VAL A 7 -3.49 -8.23 -13.14
N ASN A 8 -3.28 -8.68 -14.38
CA ASN A 8 -1.95 -9.13 -14.84
C ASN A 8 -0.88 -8.04 -14.69
N LYS A 9 -1.24 -6.76 -14.87
CA LYS A 9 -0.32 -5.63 -14.68
C LYS A 9 0.00 -5.36 -13.21
N VAL A 10 -0.93 -5.59 -12.29
CA VAL A 10 -0.81 -5.22 -10.87
C VAL A 10 -0.38 -6.39 -9.98
N SER A 11 -0.67 -7.63 -10.34
CA SER A 11 -0.26 -8.83 -9.58
C SER A 11 1.22 -8.86 -9.15
N PRO A 12 2.20 -8.41 -9.96
CA PRO A 12 3.62 -8.36 -9.56
C PRO A 12 3.93 -7.38 -8.41
N TYR A 13 2.96 -6.56 -8.01
CA TYR A 13 3.11 -5.59 -6.93
C TYR A 13 2.50 -6.09 -5.62
N ILE A 14 1.73 -7.18 -5.68
CA ILE A 14 0.92 -7.66 -4.58
C ILE A 14 1.73 -8.56 -3.67
N VAL A 15 1.52 -8.38 -2.38
CA VAL A 15 2.09 -9.25 -1.34
C VAL A 15 0.99 -9.75 -0.42
N LYS A 16 1.17 -10.98 0.07
CA LYS A 16 0.47 -11.45 1.26
C LYS A 16 1.27 -11.04 2.48
N ILE A 17 0.59 -10.50 3.49
CA ILE A 17 1.20 -10.13 4.77
C ILE A 17 0.68 -11.11 5.81
N GLU A 18 1.57 -11.87 6.43
CA GLU A 18 1.24 -12.80 7.52
C GLU A 18 1.83 -12.30 8.84
N THR A 19 1.01 -12.38 9.88
CA THR A 19 1.37 -12.12 11.28
C THR A 19 1.03 -13.35 12.10
N GLN A 20 1.43 -13.38 13.37
CA GLN A 20 1.07 -14.49 14.26
C GLN A 20 -0.44 -14.61 14.52
N THR A 21 -1.19 -13.52 14.34
CA THR A 21 -2.63 -13.46 14.65
C THR A 21 -3.54 -13.55 13.43
N GLY A 22 -2.98 -13.56 12.21
CA GLY A 22 -3.76 -13.60 10.98
C GLY A 22 -2.98 -13.05 9.79
N HIS A 23 -3.70 -12.79 8.71
CA HIS A 23 -3.09 -12.29 7.47
C HIS A 23 -3.94 -11.20 6.83
N GLY A 24 -3.29 -10.46 5.94
CA GLY A 24 -3.91 -9.50 5.06
C GLY A 24 -3.18 -9.44 3.72
N THR A 25 -3.51 -8.42 2.95
CA THR A 25 -2.91 -8.12 1.66
C THR A 25 -2.17 -6.80 1.76
N GLY A 26 -1.13 -6.63 0.96
CA GLY A 26 -0.50 -5.35 0.73
C GLY A 26 -0.01 -5.22 -0.70
N PHE A 27 0.55 -4.07 -1.01
CA PHE A 27 1.16 -3.82 -2.31
C PHE A 27 2.33 -2.85 -2.19
N LEU A 28 3.30 -2.98 -3.09
CA LEU A 28 4.40 -2.03 -3.23
C LEU A 28 3.85 -0.64 -3.59
N SER A 29 4.07 0.33 -2.72
CA SER A 29 3.54 1.70 -2.87
C SER A 29 4.61 2.78 -3.04
N LEU A 30 5.84 2.51 -2.62
CA LEU A 30 6.93 3.48 -2.72
C LEU A 30 8.33 2.84 -2.73
N TYR A 31 9.27 3.63 -3.21
CA TYR A 31 10.71 3.41 -3.09
C TYR A 31 11.38 4.70 -2.59
N ASN A 32 12.55 4.56 -1.96
CA ASN A 32 13.50 5.67 -1.89
C ASN A 32 14.22 5.87 -3.23
N GLU A 33 15.00 6.95 -3.37
CA GLU A 33 15.70 7.32 -4.63
C GLU A 33 16.58 6.18 -5.17
N THR A 34 17.27 5.45 -4.29
CA THR A 34 18.16 4.34 -4.67
C THR A 34 17.44 3.00 -4.86
N LYS A 35 16.12 2.93 -4.61
CA LYS A 35 15.29 1.71 -4.65
C LYS A 35 15.80 0.56 -3.76
N THR A 36 16.61 0.88 -2.75
CA THR A 36 17.09 -0.09 -1.75
C THR A 36 16.09 -0.27 -0.63
N LEU A 37 15.33 0.79 -0.34
CA LEU A 37 14.25 0.82 0.64
C LEU A 37 12.93 0.85 -0.11
N CYS A 38 11.99 0.00 0.30
CA CYS A 38 10.67 -0.08 -0.28
C CYS A 38 9.61 0.05 0.80
N GLY A 39 8.43 0.52 0.41
CA GLY A 39 7.26 0.58 1.27
C GLY A 39 6.14 -0.28 0.71
N VAL A 40 5.60 -1.15 1.55
CA VAL A 40 4.38 -1.91 1.28
C VAL A 40 3.22 -1.23 2.00
N ALA A 41 2.24 -0.74 1.25
CA ALA A 41 0.99 -0.24 1.81
C ALA A 41 0.04 -1.39 2.17
N THR A 42 -0.69 -1.24 3.27
CA THR A 42 -1.69 -2.19 3.76
C THR A 42 -2.66 -1.49 4.72
N ALA A 43 -3.65 -2.23 5.23
CA ALA A 43 -4.53 -1.76 6.28
C ALA A 43 -3.83 -1.86 7.64
N LEU A 44 -4.02 -0.86 8.50
CA LEU A 44 -3.32 -0.77 9.78
C LEU A 44 -3.62 -1.98 10.68
N HIS A 45 -4.87 -2.38 10.80
CA HIS A 45 -5.25 -3.53 11.64
C HIS A 45 -4.59 -4.85 11.24
N VAL A 46 -4.05 -4.97 10.02
CA VAL A 46 -3.29 -6.17 9.58
C VAL A 46 -1.95 -6.25 10.32
N VAL A 47 -1.31 -5.12 10.62
CA VAL A 47 0.07 -5.06 11.14
C VAL A 47 0.18 -4.47 12.55
N ASP A 48 -0.86 -3.76 13.03
CA ASP A 48 -0.84 -3.01 14.29
C ASP A 48 -0.57 -3.89 15.52
N HIS A 49 -1.14 -5.09 15.56
CA HIS A 49 -0.86 -6.03 16.64
C HIS A 49 0.62 -6.47 16.63
N ALA A 50 1.13 -6.88 15.47
CA ALA A 50 2.51 -7.33 15.34
C ALA A 50 3.51 -6.20 15.68
N ASP A 51 3.18 -4.95 15.34
CA ASP A 51 3.96 -3.77 15.71
C ASP A 51 3.97 -3.55 17.23
N LYS A 52 2.80 -3.49 17.87
CA LYS A 52 2.67 -3.26 19.32
C LYS A 52 3.37 -4.31 20.17
N TRP A 53 3.34 -5.57 19.71
CA TRP A 53 3.93 -6.70 20.41
C TRP A 53 5.32 -7.07 19.90
N LYS A 54 5.89 -6.27 19.00
CA LYS A 54 7.23 -6.51 18.41
C LYS A 54 7.38 -7.90 17.79
N GLN A 55 6.29 -8.44 17.27
CA GLN A 55 6.28 -9.74 16.61
C GLN A 55 6.80 -9.61 15.17
N PRO A 56 7.41 -10.66 14.60
CA PRO A 56 7.81 -10.65 13.21
C PRO A 56 6.60 -10.56 12.26
N ILE A 57 6.78 -9.91 11.12
CA ILE A 57 5.83 -9.87 10.00
C ILE A 57 6.48 -10.58 8.82
N LYS A 58 5.75 -11.52 8.20
CA LYS A 58 6.19 -12.19 6.98
C LYS A 58 5.53 -11.53 5.78
N ILE A 59 6.33 -11.05 4.84
CA ILE A 59 5.84 -10.51 3.57
C ILE A 59 6.17 -11.52 2.48
N ILE A 60 5.15 -11.98 1.77
CA ILE A 60 5.26 -12.98 0.70
C ILE A 60 4.89 -12.31 -0.62
N HIS A 61 5.81 -12.27 -1.56
CA HIS A 61 5.56 -11.78 -2.92
C HIS A 61 4.70 -12.78 -3.67
N HIS A 62 3.58 -12.32 -4.25
CA HIS A 62 2.58 -13.22 -4.83
C HIS A 62 3.13 -14.06 -5.98
N GLU A 63 3.76 -13.43 -6.97
CA GLU A 63 4.09 -14.08 -8.23
C GLU A 63 5.30 -15.03 -8.12
N SER A 64 6.26 -14.70 -7.27
CA SER A 64 7.48 -15.50 -7.09
C SER A 64 7.45 -16.41 -5.87
N GLU A 65 6.48 -16.23 -4.98
CA GLU A 65 6.38 -16.88 -3.66
C GLU A 65 7.56 -16.62 -2.71
N GLU A 66 8.53 -15.80 -3.12
CA GLU A 66 9.64 -15.37 -2.26
C GLU A 66 9.12 -14.55 -1.09
N PHE A 67 9.78 -14.68 0.07
CA PHE A 67 9.33 -14.02 1.27
C PHE A 67 10.48 -13.50 2.11
N ILE A 68 10.18 -12.46 2.89
CA ILE A 68 11.07 -11.94 3.92
C ILE A 68 10.39 -11.97 5.28
N PHE A 69 11.17 -12.28 6.31
CA PHE A 69 10.77 -12.09 7.70
C PHE A 69 11.31 -10.77 8.21
N LEU A 70 10.40 -9.84 8.50
CA LEU A 70 10.72 -8.56 9.09
C LEU A 70 10.57 -8.65 10.60
N GLU A 71 11.69 -8.67 11.31
CA GLU A 71 11.73 -8.45 12.76
C GLU A 71 11.43 -6.97 13.08
N ASP A 72 11.19 -6.66 14.35
CA ASP A 72 10.84 -5.29 14.83
C ASP A 72 11.89 -4.25 14.42
N ASP A 73 13.18 -4.59 14.51
CA ASP A 73 14.31 -3.72 14.20
C ASP A 73 14.65 -3.62 12.70
N LYS A 74 14.05 -4.48 11.87
CA LYS A 74 14.27 -4.54 10.42
C LYS A 74 13.21 -3.77 9.62
N ARG A 75 12.26 -3.12 10.31
CA ARG A 75 11.15 -2.41 9.67
C ARG A 75 10.79 -1.12 10.40
N VAL A 76 10.11 -0.23 9.69
CA VAL A 76 9.41 0.93 10.26
C VAL A 76 7.99 0.92 9.73
N ILE A 77 6.99 1.13 10.60
CA ILE A 77 5.58 1.17 10.19
C ILE A 77 5.03 2.59 10.38
N TYR A 78 4.70 3.25 9.28
CA TYR A 78 3.98 4.52 9.30
C TYR A 78 2.48 4.24 9.41
N LYS A 79 1.89 4.62 10.53
CA LYS A 79 0.50 4.29 10.88
C LYS A 79 -0.40 5.52 10.80
N ASP A 80 -1.57 5.37 10.20
CA ASP A 80 -2.69 6.30 10.32
C ASP A 80 -3.90 5.58 10.91
N TYR A 81 -4.12 5.81 12.21
CA TYR A 81 -5.26 5.23 12.94
C TYR A 81 -6.60 5.78 12.48
N LYS A 82 -6.65 6.99 11.90
CA LYS A 82 -7.90 7.62 11.46
C LYS A 82 -8.46 6.94 10.22
N THR A 83 -7.57 6.54 9.31
CA THR A 83 -7.91 5.91 8.04
C THR A 83 -7.59 4.42 8.01
N ASP A 84 -7.22 3.81 9.14
CA ASP A 84 -6.84 2.38 9.20
C ASP A 84 -5.82 2.01 8.09
N SER A 85 -4.85 2.90 7.84
CA SER A 85 -3.87 2.75 6.78
C SER A 85 -2.46 2.63 7.35
N ALA A 86 -1.62 1.81 6.74
CA ALA A 86 -0.24 1.64 7.13
C ALA A 86 0.71 1.49 5.93
N VAL A 87 1.96 1.91 6.12
CA VAL A 87 3.06 1.59 5.21
C VAL A 87 4.18 0.92 5.99
N VAL A 88 4.50 -0.32 5.64
CA VAL A 88 5.64 -1.07 6.17
C VAL A 88 6.86 -0.78 5.31
N LEU A 89 7.83 -0.07 5.88
CA LEU A 89 9.07 0.32 5.24
C LEU A 89 10.21 -0.61 5.64
N PHE A 90 10.94 -1.15 4.68
CA PHE A 90 12.04 -2.08 4.91
C PHE A 90 13.00 -2.14 3.71
N PHE A 91 14.18 -2.73 3.91
CA PHE A 91 15.11 -2.97 2.81
C PHE A 91 14.58 -4.08 1.91
N LYS A 92 14.47 -3.81 0.61
CA LYS A 92 13.86 -4.71 -0.40
C LYS A 92 14.46 -6.12 -0.38
N ASP A 93 15.75 -6.22 -0.06
CA ASP A 93 16.52 -7.45 -0.07
C ASP A 93 16.37 -8.21 -1.40
N HIS A 94 15.93 -9.46 -1.38
CA HIS A 94 15.79 -10.32 -2.56
C HIS A 94 14.41 -10.27 -3.21
N LEU A 95 13.40 -9.63 -2.58
CA LEU A 95 12.03 -9.62 -3.12
C LEU A 95 12.00 -9.04 -4.55
N PRO A 96 11.41 -9.74 -5.53
CA PRO A 96 11.55 -9.40 -6.95
C PRO A 96 10.55 -8.33 -7.40
N PHE A 97 10.37 -7.28 -6.59
CA PHE A 97 9.46 -6.20 -6.90
C PHE A 97 9.81 -5.50 -8.23
N PRO A 98 8.79 -5.07 -9.00
CA PRO A 98 8.97 -4.23 -10.18
C PRO A 98 9.78 -2.96 -9.90
N LYS A 99 10.45 -2.45 -10.95
CA LYS A 99 11.27 -1.24 -10.85
C LYS A 99 10.42 0.02 -10.73
N ASP A 100 9.34 0.08 -11.48
CA ASP A 100 8.42 1.21 -11.48
C ASP A 100 7.30 0.94 -10.50
N LEU A 101 6.50 1.96 -10.18
CA LEU A 101 5.37 1.85 -9.25
C LEU A 101 4.07 1.99 -10.03
N VAL A 102 3.01 1.36 -9.52
CA VAL A 102 1.65 1.69 -9.97
C VAL A 102 1.29 3.07 -9.41
N SER A 103 0.79 3.95 -10.27
CA SER A 103 0.43 5.31 -9.88
C SER A 103 -0.65 5.31 -8.80
N LEU A 104 -0.46 6.10 -7.75
CA LEU A 104 -1.54 6.42 -6.82
C LEU A 104 -2.43 7.51 -7.44
N LEU A 105 -3.74 7.41 -7.23
CA LEU A 105 -4.69 8.45 -7.63
C LEU A 105 -4.30 9.79 -6.98
N PRO A 106 -4.33 10.92 -7.71
CA PRO A 106 -4.08 12.22 -7.09
C PRO A 106 -5.10 12.51 -5.98
N SER A 107 -4.62 12.94 -4.81
CA SER A 107 -5.49 13.13 -3.63
C SER A 107 -6.55 14.21 -3.81
N GLN A 108 -6.39 15.10 -4.80
CA GLN A 108 -7.28 16.22 -5.09
C GLN A 108 -8.42 15.85 -6.07
N THR A 109 -8.37 14.65 -6.65
CA THR A 109 -9.31 14.21 -7.69
C THR A 109 -9.97 12.89 -7.28
N PRO A 110 -10.86 12.90 -6.27
CA PRO A 110 -11.54 11.69 -5.85
C PRO A 110 -12.45 11.17 -6.97
N ILE A 111 -12.60 9.85 -7.04
CA ILE A 111 -13.49 9.22 -8.00
C ILE A 111 -14.95 9.43 -7.58
N GLY A 112 -15.80 9.72 -8.56
CA GLY A 112 -17.24 9.91 -8.35
C GLY A 112 -18.00 8.62 -8.03
N ILE A 113 -19.24 8.80 -7.58
CA ILE A 113 -20.21 7.73 -7.38
C ILE A 113 -20.55 7.07 -8.72
N GLY A 114 -20.74 5.75 -8.73
CA GLY A 114 -21.12 4.95 -9.90
C GLY A 114 -19.95 4.43 -10.72
N PHE A 115 -18.73 4.91 -10.50
CA PHE A 115 -17.55 4.40 -11.19
C PHE A 115 -17.21 2.97 -10.73
N GLU A 116 -16.92 2.12 -11.70
CA GLU A 116 -16.46 0.74 -11.48
C GLU A 116 -15.02 0.75 -10.95
N VAL A 117 -14.77 -0.04 -9.91
CA VAL A 117 -13.45 -0.27 -9.31
C VAL A 117 -13.27 -1.76 -9.02
N GLY A 118 -12.01 -2.18 -8.94
CA GLY A 118 -11.63 -3.56 -8.65
C GLY A 118 -10.69 -3.61 -7.46
N TRP A 119 -10.53 -4.77 -6.83
CA TRP A 119 -9.51 -4.97 -5.81
C TRP A 119 -8.98 -6.40 -5.83
N LEU A 120 -7.78 -6.52 -5.29
CA LEU A 120 -7.02 -7.77 -5.22
C LEU A 120 -6.72 -8.11 -3.76
N GLY A 121 -6.79 -9.38 -3.40
CA GLY A 121 -6.32 -9.84 -2.10
C GLY A 121 -6.45 -11.33 -1.84
N PHE A 122 -6.06 -11.74 -0.64
CA PHE A 122 -5.99 -13.14 -0.20
C PHE A 122 -7.11 -13.45 0.81
N PRO A 123 -8.35 -13.72 0.33
CA PRO A 123 -9.48 -13.93 1.23
C PRO A 123 -9.28 -15.21 2.06
N ALA A 124 -9.79 -15.23 3.28
CA ALA A 124 -9.65 -16.36 4.21
C ALA A 124 -10.26 -17.67 3.67
N VAL A 125 -11.21 -17.59 2.73
CA VAL A 125 -11.79 -18.76 2.05
C VAL A 125 -10.88 -19.35 0.97
N ALA A 126 -9.90 -18.58 0.48
CA ALA A 126 -8.89 -19.00 -0.50
C ALA A 126 -7.54 -18.31 -0.16
N PRO A 127 -6.94 -18.63 1.01
CA PRO A 127 -5.88 -17.81 1.60
C PRO A 127 -4.53 -17.89 0.87
N TYR A 128 -4.41 -18.75 -0.13
CA TYR A 128 -3.20 -18.93 -0.95
C TYR A 128 -3.41 -18.46 -2.40
N ASP A 129 -4.63 -18.09 -2.77
CA ASP A 129 -4.98 -17.64 -4.11
C ASP A 129 -5.19 -16.13 -4.11
N LEU A 130 -4.54 -15.43 -5.04
CA LEU A 130 -4.83 -14.03 -5.27
C LEU A 130 -6.20 -13.93 -5.97
N CYS A 131 -7.18 -13.41 -5.25
CA CYS A 131 -8.54 -13.25 -5.75
C CYS A 131 -8.78 -11.83 -6.24
N PHE A 132 -9.50 -11.73 -7.36
CA PHE A 132 -10.01 -10.48 -7.90
C PHE A 132 -11.50 -10.32 -7.57
N PHE A 133 -11.87 -9.08 -7.25
CA PHE A 133 -13.24 -8.67 -7.00
C PHE A 133 -13.48 -7.30 -7.65
N SER A 134 -14.74 -7.00 -7.94
CA SER A 134 -15.14 -5.67 -8.43
C SER A 134 -16.50 -5.23 -7.89
N GLY A 135 -16.76 -3.94 -8.06
CA GLY A 135 -18.01 -3.27 -7.71
C GLY A 135 -17.97 -1.82 -8.17
N ASN A 136 -18.93 -1.03 -7.75
CA ASN A 136 -19.06 0.38 -8.05
C ASN A 136 -18.94 1.22 -6.77
N ILE A 137 -18.43 2.44 -6.91
CA ILE A 137 -18.43 3.39 -5.79
C ILE A 137 -19.88 3.78 -5.48
N SER A 138 -20.39 3.35 -4.34
CA SER A 138 -21.74 3.67 -3.87
C SER A 138 -21.79 5.03 -3.18
N ALA A 139 -20.73 5.41 -2.47
CA ALA A 139 -20.63 6.71 -1.81
C ALA A 139 -19.18 7.12 -1.52
N ARG A 140 -18.95 8.42 -1.37
CA ARG A 140 -17.71 9.00 -0.86
C ARG A 140 -17.97 9.61 0.53
N GLN A 141 -17.08 9.33 1.47
CA GLN A 141 -17.16 9.82 2.84
C GLN A 141 -15.94 10.69 3.16
N GLU A 142 -16.06 11.99 2.92
CA GLU A 142 -14.96 12.95 3.06
C GLU A 142 -14.37 13.00 4.49
N TYR A 143 -15.23 12.95 5.52
CA TYR A 143 -14.80 13.09 6.92
C TYR A 143 -13.76 12.03 7.36
N ARG A 144 -13.83 10.84 6.76
CA ARG A 144 -12.92 9.72 7.02
C ARG A 144 -12.11 9.30 5.80
N LYS A 145 -12.14 10.08 4.72
CA LYS A 145 -11.37 9.81 3.50
C LYS A 145 -11.60 8.42 2.89
N ALA A 146 -12.84 7.93 2.93
CA ALA A 146 -13.18 6.58 2.47
C ALA A 146 -14.18 6.54 1.31
N TYR A 147 -14.12 5.47 0.52
CA TYR A 147 -15.13 5.07 -0.44
C TYR A 147 -15.95 3.91 0.12
N LEU A 148 -17.26 3.97 -0.09
CA LEU A 148 -18.15 2.81 0.07
C LEU A 148 -18.34 2.18 -1.31
N ILE A 149 -18.16 0.86 -1.40
CA ILE A 149 -18.20 0.11 -2.65
C ILE A 149 -19.16 -1.08 -2.50
N ASP A 150 -20.03 -1.29 -3.49
CA ASP A 150 -20.98 -2.41 -3.52
C ASP A 150 -20.31 -3.66 -4.11
N GLY A 151 -19.57 -4.36 -3.25
CA GLY A 151 -19.04 -5.67 -3.63
C GLY A 151 -18.53 -6.48 -2.46
N VAL A 152 -17.85 -7.58 -2.80
CA VAL A 152 -17.45 -8.62 -1.85
C VAL A 152 -16.18 -8.24 -1.10
N ALA A 153 -16.28 -8.13 0.22
CA ALA A 153 -15.11 -8.07 1.09
C ALA A 153 -15.11 -9.28 2.03
N ILE A 154 -14.00 -10.00 2.06
CA ILE A 154 -13.81 -11.18 2.91
C ILE A 154 -12.55 -10.94 3.74
N ASN A 155 -12.56 -11.32 5.02
CA ASN A 155 -11.37 -11.23 5.87
C ASN A 155 -10.13 -11.78 5.14
N GLY A 156 -9.00 -11.08 5.24
CA GLY A 156 -7.78 -11.40 4.50
C GLY A 156 -7.52 -10.54 3.25
N VAL A 157 -8.56 -9.94 2.65
CA VAL A 157 -8.37 -8.95 1.57
C VAL A 157 -8.00 -7.56 2.09
N SER A 158 -8.09 -7.33 3.40
CA SER A 158 -7.70 -6.08 4.05
C SER A 158 -6.28 -5.66 3.67
N GLY A 159 -6.11 -4.40 3.30
CA GLY A 159 -4.88 -3.79 2.79
C GLY A 159 -4.63 -4.00 1.30
N GLY A 160 -5.46 -4.81 0.63
CA GLY A 160 -5.40 -5.00 -0.81
C GLY A 160 -5.68 -3.70 -1.57
N PRO A 161 -5.00 -3.46 -2.71
CA PRO A 161 -5.20 -2.22 -3.46
C PRO A 161 -6.56 -2.21 -4.13
N VAL A 162 -7.21 -1.06 -4.06
CA VAL A 162 -8.39 -0.76 -4.89
C VAL A 162 -7.89 -0.06 -6.16
N LEU A 163 -8.32 -0.57 -7.30
CA LEU A 163 -7.84 -0.25 -8.62
C LEU A 163 -8.92 0.45 -9.43
N PHE A 164 -8.49 1.44 -10.19
CA PHE A 164 -9.28 2.14 -11.19
C PHE A 164 -8.42 2.32 -12.43
N SER A 165 -9.04 2.33 -13.60
CA SER A 165 -8.31 2.57 -14.84
C SER A 165 -9.11 3.42 -15.80
N THR A 166 -8.44 4.34 -16.46
CA THR A 166 -8.96 5.08 -17.62
C THR A 166 -8.06 4.84 -18.83
N GLU A 167 -8.56 5.13 -20.03
CA GLU A 167 -7.73 5.06 -21.25
C GLU A 167 -6.59 6.08 -21.23
N ALA A 168 -6.81 7.26 -20.62
CA ALA A 168 -5.86 8.35 -20.59
C ALA A 168 -4.74 8.16 -19.54
N GLU A 169 -5.09 7.67 -18.35
CA GLU A 169 -4.17 7.60 -17.21
C GLU A 169 -3.67 6.18 -16.91
N GLY A 170 -4.28 5.18 -17.54
CA GLY A 170 -4.01 3.77 -17.25
C GLY A 170 -4.47 3.37 -15.84
N VAL A 171 -3.84 2.32 -15.31
CA VAL A 171 -4.18 1.76 -13.99
C VAL A 171 -3.63 2.64 -12.88
N GLN A 172 -4.49 2.94 -11.92
CA GLN A 172 -4.17 3.69 -10.72
C GLN A 172 -4.72 2.97 -9.48
N ILE A 173 -4.04 3.17 -8.36
CA ILE A 173 -4.51 2.74 -7.04
C ILE A 173 -5.25 3.90 -6.39
N VAL A 174 -6.48 3.65 -5.98
CA VAL A 174 -7.39 4.68 -5.45
C VAL A 174 -7.52 4.61 -3.94
N GLY A 175 -7.14 3.47 -3.37
CA GLY A 175 -7.18 3.24 -1.95
C GLY A 175 -6.80 1.82 -1.57
N THR A 176 -7.09 1.47 -0.33
CA THR A 176 -6.93 0.12 0.22
C THR A 176 -8.19 -0.39 0.85
N VAL A 177 -8.45 -1.68 0.73
CA VAL A 177 -9.57 -2.31 1.43
C VAL A 177 -9.31 -2.26 2.93
N SER A 178 -10.24 -1.72 3.71
CA SER A 178 -10.12 -1.63 5.18
C SER A 178 -11.11 -2.55 5.88
N ALA A 179 -12.40 -2.48 5.53
CA ALA A 179 -13.42 -3.24 6.25
C ALA A 179 -14.64 -3.57 5.38
N TYR A 180 -15.45 -4.52 5.86
CA TYR A 180 -16.81 -4.75 5.36
C TYR A 180 -17.83 -4.25 6.36
N GLN A 181 -18.71 -3.35 5.93
CA GLN A 181 -19.80 -2.85 6.75
C GLN A 181 -21.09 -3.59 6.38
N ALA A 182 -21.30 -4.76 6.99
CA ALA A 182 -22.53 -5.54 6.84
C ALA A 182 -23.76 -4.73 7.29
N ASN A 183 -24.86 -4.84 6.56
CA ASN A 183 -26.13 -4.29 7.00
C ASN A 183 -26.71 -5.19 8.11
N ARG A 184 -26.94 -4.61 9.29
CA ARG A 184 -27.50 -5.32 10.46
C ARG A 184 -28.84 -4.74 10.92
N ALA A 185 -29.54 -4.01 10.05
CA ALA A 185 -30.80 -3.34 10.41
C ALA A 185 -31.87 -4.29 10.95
N THR A 186 -31.84 -5.57 10.55
CA THR A 186 -32.77 -6.61 10.99
C THR A 186 -32.19 -7.52 12.09
N GLY A 187 -30.97 -7.26 12.56
CA GLY A 187 -30.23 -8.15 13.47
C GLY A 187 -29.45 -9.26 12.76
N GLU A 188 -29.93 -9.74 11.61
CA GLU A 188 -29.19 -10.65 10.73
C GLU A 188 -28.13 -9.92 9.90
N ALA A 189 -27.12 -10.64 9.42
CA ALA A 189 -26.11 -10.09 8.52
C ALA A 189 -26.65 -10.07 7.07
N LEU A 190 -27.07 -8.90 6.61
CA LEU A 190 -27.46 -8.64 5.23
C LEU A 190 -26.28 -8.07 4.43
N PRO A 191 -26.34 -8.13 3.08
CA PRO A 191 -25.35 -7.48 2.24
C PRO A 191 -25.13 -6.03 2.64
N GLY A 192 -23.85 -5.66 2.71
CA GLY A 192 -23.35 -4.37 3.10
C GLY A 192 -22.38 -3.80 2.08
N LEU A 193 -21.54 -2.87 2.54
CA LEU A 193 -20.62 -2.14 1.68
C LEU A 193 -19.17 -2.39 2.11
N LEU A 194 -18.30 -2.57 1.13
CA LEU A 194 -16.86 -2.53 1.32
C LEU A 194 -16.45 -1.09 1.62
N ILE A 195 -15.52 -0.92 2.56
CA ILE A 195 -14.88 0.35 2.88
C ILE A 195 -13.47 0.32 2.33
N ALA A 196 -13.16 1.26 1.43
CA ALA A 196 -11.82 1.50 0.94
C ALA A 196 -11.31 2.86 1.40
N GLN A 197 -10.10 2.90 1.95
CA GLN A 197 -9.47 4.12 2.47
C GLN A 197 -8.61 4.74 1.37
N ASP A 198 -8.72 6.04 1.15
CA ASP A 198 -8.00 6.67 0.04
C ASP A 198 -6.47 6.67 0.22
N VAL A 199 -5.77 7.01 -0.86
CA VAL A 199 -4.30 6.96 -0.92
C VAL A 199 -3.58 8.11 -0.21
N SER A 200 -4.29 9.00 0.51
CA SER A 200 -3.67 10.21 1.06
C SER A 200 -2.53 9.91 2.03
N HIS A 201 -2.68 8.91 2.91
CA HIS A 201 -1.61 8.48 3.82
C HIS A 201 -0.36 8.01 3.05
N PHE A 202 -0.54 7.32 1.94
CA PHE A 202 0.59 6.81 1.14
C PHE A 202 1.32 7.93 0.41
N HIS A 203 0.60 8.95 -0.06
CA HIS A 203 1.23 10.17 -0.58
C HIS A 203 2.04 10.89 0.49
N ASP A 204 1.50 11.03 1.71
CA ASP A 204 2.19 11.68 2.82
C ASP A 204 3.49 10.96 3.18
N VAL A 205 3.47 9.63 3.27
CA VAL A 205 4.67 8.82 3.53
C VAL A 205 5.67 8.91 2.36
N ALA A 206 5.21 8.80 1.11
CA ALA A 206 6.09 8.92 -0.06
C ALA A 206 6.80 10.29 -0.12
N ASN A 207 6.08 11.36 0.19
CA ASN A 207 6.63 12.72 0.27
C ASN A 207 7.65 12.84 1.41
N HIS A 208 7.37 12.23 2.56
CA HIS A 208 8.31 12.20 3.68
C HIS A 208 9.63 11.51 3.31
N ILE A 209 9.56 10.33 2.69
CA ILE A 209 10.76 9.60 2.25
C ILE A 209 11.55 10.40 1.20
N ARG A 210 10.87 11.01 0.23
CA ARG A 210 11.52 11.87 -0.77
C ARG A 210 12.24 13.05 -0.13
N SER A 211 11.63 13.68 0.88
CA SER A 211 12.25 14.79 1.60
C SER A 211 13.53 14.37 2.33
N LEU A 212 13.58 13.14 2.88
CA LEU A 212 14.78 12.59 3.49
C LEU A 212 15.88 12.33 2.45
N ASP A 213 15.52 11.81 1.28
CA ASP A 213 16.47 11.60 0.18
C ASP A 213 17.08 12.93 -0.30
N ASP A 214 16.24 13.96 -0.50
CA ASP A 214 16.68 15.31 -0.90
C ASP A 214 17.64 15.93 0.12
N ALA A 215 17.35 15.77 1.42
CA ALA A 215 18.21 16.24 2.50
C ALA A 215 19.57 15.52 2.51
N ASN A 216 19.56 14.20 2.32
CA ASN A 216 20.77 13.38 2.25
C ASN A 216 21.63 13.74 1.02
N LYS A 217 21.00 14.02 -0.12
CA LYS A 217 21.66 14.47 -1.33
C LYS A 217 22.35 15.82 -1.13
N LYS A 218 21.64 16.81 -0.59
CA LYS A 218 22.20 18.13 -0.26
C LYS A 218 23.37 18.03 0.72
N LYS A 219 23.27 17.19 1.75
CA LYS A 219 24.38 16.95 2.69
C LYS A 219 25.63 16.41 1.98
N ARG A 220 25.47 15.41 1.10
CA ARG A 220 26.59 14.85 0.32
C ARG A 220 27.21 15.87 -0.63
N GLU A 221 26.41 16.74 -1.24
CA GLU A 221 26.90 17.82 -2.10
C GLU A 221 27.72 18.85 -1.29
N LEU A 222 27.24 19.28 -0.13
CA LEU A 222 27.96 20.20 0.77
C LEU A 222 29.29 19.61 1.28
N GLU A 223 29.31 18.31 1.60
CA GLU A 223 30.53 17.62 2.01
C GLU A 223 31.55 17.52 0.88
N LYS A 224 31.10 17.33 -0.38
CA LYS A 224 31.97 17.33 -1.57
C LYS A 224 32.60 18.70 -1.81
N VAL A 225 31.79 19.77 -1.75
CA VAL A 225 32.28 21.15 -1.91
C VAL A 225 33.31 21.47 -0.82
N SER A 226 33.00 21.14 0.44
CA SER A 226 33.92 21.39 1.57
C SER A 226 35.25 20.65 1.44
N LYS A 227 35.25 19.42 0.90
CA LYS A 227 36.48 18.66 0.62
C LYS A 227 37.28 19.23 -0.55
N GLN A 228 36.61 19.74 -1.59
CA GLN A 228 37.28 20.38 -2.72
C GLN A 228 37.95 21.70 -2.31
N THR A 229 37.27 22.53 -1.51
CA THR A 229 37.84 23.79 -1.00
C THR A 229 39.07 23.54 -0.11
N LYS A 230 39.02 22.54 0.79
CA LYS A 230 40.17 22.18 1.63
C LYS A 230 41.37 21.67 0.84
N ASN A 231 41.14 20.92 -0.24
CA ASN A 231 42.22 20.41 -1.07
C ASN A 231 42.85 21.51 -1.93
N SER A 232 42.09 22.51 -2.40
CA SER A 232 42.64 23.65 -3.14
C SER A 232 43.48 24.60 -2.28
N GLU A 233 43.18 24.71 -0.98
CA GLU A 233 43.94 25.53 -0.03
C GLU A 233 45.25 24.88 0.42
N GLN A 234 45.42 23.57 0.25
CA GLN A 234 46.66 22.85 0.61
C GLN A 234 47.70 22.77 -0.52
N THR A 235 47.34 23.18 -1.74
CA THR A 235 48.23 23.20 -2.92
C THR A 235 48.80 24.58 -3.26
N HIS A 236 48.61 25.57 -2.39
CA HIS A 236 49.22 26.90 -2.47
C HIS A 236 50.09 27.17 -1.24
#